data_AF-A0A966UQY4-F1
#
_entry.id   AF-A0A966UQY4-F1
#
_cell.length_a   1.000
_cell.length_b   1.000
_cell.length_c   1.000
_cell.angle_alpha   90.00
_cell.angle_beta   90.00
_cell.angle_gamma   90.00
#
_symmetry.space_group_name_H-M   'P 1'
#
loop_
_entity.id
_entity.type
_entity.pdbx_description
1 polymer ?
#
loop_
_entity_poly.entity_id
_entity_poly.type
_entity_poly.pdbx_seq_one_letter_code
_entity_poly.pdbx_strand_id
1 'polypeptide(L)' 'MPVYEYKCKIDDAHALLSVTRSISEEDPGYFCEECGAEMIRHFSPFGIQFKGNGFYKTDNPK' A
#
# COMPACT_ATOMS: atom_id res chain seq x y z
N MET A 1 -3.83 -14.54 9.12
CA MET A 1 -4.12 -14.18 7.72
C MET A 1 -3.87 -12.68 7.55
N PRO A 2 -3.16 -12.24 6.51
CA PRO A 2 -2.94 -10.81 6.27
C PRO A 2 -4.24 -10.06 5.99
N VAL A 3 -4.25 -8.78 6.33
CA VAL A 3 -5.31 -7.82 5.99
C VAL A 3 -4.82 -6.94 4.86
N TYR A 4 -5.65 -6.77 3.85
CA TYR A 4 -5.40 -5.91 2.69
C TYR A 4 -6.42 -4.79 2.68
N GLU A 5 -5.95 -3.57 2.45
CA GLU A 5 -6.78 -2.38 2.35
C GLU A 5 -6.97 -2.01 0.88
N TYR A 6 -8.17 -1.54 0.54
CA TYR A 6 -8.54 -1.10 -0.81
C TYR A 6 -9.21 0.27 -0.75
N LYS A 7 -8.96 1.10 -1.76
CA LYS A 7 -9.57 2.44 -1.92
C LYS A 7 -10.26 2.60 -3.28
N CYS A 8 -11.33 3.42 -3.37
CA CYS A 8 -11.95 3.74 -4.68
C CYS A 8 -10.89 4.41 -5.57
N LYS A 9 -10.91 4.09 -6.87
CA LYS A 9 -9.98 4.63 -7.86
C LYS A 9 -10.32 6.05 -8.29
N ILE A 10 -11.59 6.44 -8.17
CA ILE A 10 -12.11 7.73 -8.67
C ILE A 10 -11.87 8.84 -7.66
N ASP A 11 -12.14 8.57 -6.39
CA ASP A 11 -12.12 9.56 -5.32
C ASP A 11 -11.58 8.96 -4.03
N ASP A 12 -10.92 9.81 -3.23
CA ASP A 12 -10.40 9.47 -1.90
C ASP A 12 -11.42 9.83 -0.79
N ALA A 13 -12.67 10.13 -1.14
CA ALA A 13 -13.71 10.51 -0.17
C ALA A 13 -14.43 9.27 0.40
N HIS A 14 -14.53 8.19 -0.39
CA HIS A 14 -15.14 6.94 0.04
C HIS A 14 -14.30 6.18 1.07
N ALA A 15 -14.98 5.39 1.91
CA ALA A 15 -14.35 4.61 2.97
C ALA A 15 -13.38 3.53 2.44
N LEU A 16 -12.32 3.25 3.21
CA LEU A 16 -11.38 2.17 2.93
C LEU A 16 -12.02 0.81 3.25
N LEU A 17 -11.93 -0.12 2.31
CA LEU A 17 -12.36 -1.50 2.52
C LEU A 17 -11.18 -2.33 3.05
N SER A 18 -11.36 -2.98 4.20
CA SER A 18 -10.37 -3.88 4.78
C SER A 18 -10.82 -5.34 4.63
N VAL A 19 -10.00 -6.15 3.96
CA VAL A 19 -10.33 -7.56 3.68
C VAL A 19 -9.23 -8.46 4.20
N THR A 20 -9.62 -9.47 4.98
CA THR A 20 -8.69 -10.50 5.44
C THR A 20 -8.63 -11.61 4.41
N ARG A 21 -7.43 -11.92 3.88
CA ARG A 21 -7.23 -13.00 2.90
C ARG A 21 -5.97 -13.78 3.15
N SER A 22 -5.90 -14.98 2.59
CA SER A 22 -4.64 -15.73 2.52
C SER A 22 -3.77 -15.20 1.38
N ILE A 23 -2.45 -15.31 1.54
CA ILE A 23 -1.48 -14.96 0.51
C ILE A 23 -1.52 -15.92 -0.70
N SER A 24 -2.09 -17.11 -0.50
CA SER A 24 -2.23 -18.14 -1.54
C SER A 24 -3.43 -17.93 -2.46
N GLU A 25 -4.31 -16.98 -2.15
CA GLU A 25 -5.52 -16.74 -2.94
C GLU A 25 -5.37 -15.50 -3.83
N GLU A 26 -5.95 -15.56 -5.03
CA GLU A 26 -5.85 -14.54 -6.10
C GLU A 26 -6.87 -13.41 -5.95
N ASP A 27 -6.51 -12.14 -6.16
CA ASP A 27 -7.39 -10.98 -5.94
C ASP A 27 -8.70 -11.07 -6.76
N PRO A 28 -9.88 -11.17 -6.11
CA PRO A 28 -11.15 -11.25 -6.83
C PRO A 28 -11.56 -9.92 -7.49
N GLY A 29 -10.87 -8.82 -7.16
CA GLY A 29 -11.28 -7.47 -7.56
C GLY A 29 -12.48 -6.99 -6.73
N TYR A 30 -12.33 -5.83 -6.10
CA TYR A 30 -13.39 -5.22 -5.29
C TYR A 30 -13.98 -4.01 -6.01
N PHE A 31 -15.28 -3.81 -5.84
CA PHE A 31 -15.99 -2.64 -6.35
C PHE A 31 -16.49 -1.82 -5.18
N CYS A 32 -16.42 -0.50 -5.32
CA CYS A 32 -16.94 0.41 -4.32
C CYS A 32 -18.46 0.52 -4.43
N GLU A 33 -19.15 0.46 -3.30
CA GLU A 33 -20.61 0.49 -3.21
C GLU A 33 -21.21 1.88 -3.55
N GLU A 34 -20.43 2.95 -3.42
CA GLU A 34 -20.86 4.32 -3.70
C GLU A 34 -20.56 4.75 -5.14
N CYS A 35 -19.33 4.54 -5.62
CA CYS A 35 -18.89 4.95 -6.96
C CYS A 35 -19.16 3.87 -8.05
N GLY A 36 -19.35 2.60 -7.68
CA GLY A 36 -19.43 1.47 -8.61
C GLY A 36 -18.13 1.15 -9.35
N ALA A 37 -17.05 1.88 -9.05
CA ALA A 37 -15.76 1.73 -9.70
C ALA A 37 -14.91 0.64 -9.05
N GLU A 38 -13.94 0.13 -9.80
CA GLU A 38 -12.92 -0.78 -9.29
C GLU A 38 -12.11 -0.13 -8.18
N MET A 39 -11.89 -0.88 -7.12
CA MET A 39 -11.03 -0.50 -6.01
C MET A 39 -9.60 -0.99 -6.26
N ILE A 40 -8.64 -0.16 -5.87
CA ILE A 40 -7.22 -0.49 -5.96
C ILE A 40 -6.66 -0.75 -4.57
N ARG A 41 -5.71 -1.67 -4.46
CA ARG A 41 -5.04 -1.96 -3.21
C ARG A 41 -4.33 -0.71 -2.67
N HIS A 42 -4.70 -0.31 -1.47
CA HIS A 42 -4.10 0.80 -0.76
C HIS A 42 -2.90 0.30 0.05
N PHE A 43 -1.74 0.92 -0.18
CA PHE A 43 -0.55 0.68 0.62
C PHE A 43 -0.35 1.90 1.51
N SER A 44 -0.67 1.74 2.79
CA SER A 44 -0.41 2.80 3.77
C SER A 44 1.10 3.06 3.84
N PRO A 45 1.55 4.33 3.76
CA PRO A 45 2.95 4.67 3.85
C PRO A 45 3.43 4.44 5.29
N PHE A 46 4.05 3.28 5.54
CA PHE A 46 4.83 3.09 6.76
C PHE A 46 6.16 3.83 6.61
N GLY A 47 6.54 4.58 7.64
CA GLY A 47 7.81 5.32 7.66
C GLY A 47 8.99 4.37 7.53
N ILE A 48 9.58 4.28 6.34
CA ILE A 48 10.79 3.48 6.13
C ILE A 48 11.99 4.31 6.58
N GLN A 49 12.70 3.85 7.61
CA GLN A 49 13.89 4.53 8.13
C GLN A 49 15.12 3.66 7.88
N PHE A 50 15.96 4.08 6.92
CA PHE A 50 17.25 3.44 6.67
C PHE A 50 18.28 3.94 7.69
N LYS A 51 18.55 3.15 8.74
CA LYS A 51 19.64 3.41 9.69
C LYS A 51 20.96 2.81 9.19
N GLY A 52 21.40 3.21 8.00
CA GLY A 52 22.70 2.81 7.45
C GLY A 52 23.80 3.78 7.91
N ASN A 53 24.77 3.32 8.70
CA ASN A 53 25.89 4.15 9.17
C ASN A 53 27.02 4.30 8.12
N GLY A 54 26.66 4.73 6.90
CA GLY A 54 27.64 5.20 5.92
C GLY A 54 27.93 4.23 4.77
N PHE A 55 27.63 4.71 3.57
CA PHE A 55 28.26 4.26 2.32
C PHE A 55 28.96 5.41 1.58
N TYR A 56 28.77 6.67 2.00
CA TYR A 56 29.44 7.86 1.43
C TYR A 56 30.56 8.41 2.32
N LYS A 57 31.31 7.54 3.00
CA LYS A 57 32.50 7.93 3.78
C LYS A 57 33.79 7.60 3.02
N THR A 58 33.78 7.71 1.71
CA THR A 58 34.95 7.56 0.84
C THR A 58 34.85 8.53 -0.33
N ASP A 59 34.81 9.82 -0.02
CA ASP A 59 35.37 10.82 -0.93
C ASP A 59 36.00 11.91 -0.06
N ASN A 60 37.21 11.62 0.41
CA ASN A 60 38.10 12.60 1.00
C ASN A 60 39.20 12.86 -0.03
N PRO A 61 39.01 13.80 -0.99
CA PRO A 61 40.10 14.27 -1.80
C PRO A 61 41.03 15.09 -0.90
N LYS A 62 42.24 14.57 -0.75
CA LYS A 62 43.37 15.24 -0.13
C LYS A 62 43.83 16.40 -1.00
#